data_AF-A0A7J8CQA7-F1
#
_entry.id   AF-A0A7J8CQA7-F1
#
_cell.length_a   1.000
_cell.length_b   1.000
_cell.length_c   1.000
_cell.angle_alpha   90.00
_cell.angle_beta   90.00
_cell.angle_gamma   90.00
#
_symmetry.space_group_name_H-M   'P 1'
#
loop_
_entity.id
_entity.type
_entity.pdbx_description
1 polymer ?
#
loop_
_entity_poly.entity_id
_entity_poly.type
_entity_poly.pdbx_seq_one_letter_code
_entity_poly.pdbx_strand_id
1 'polypeptide(L)'
;MAAAFEAPADLAPGETAVSAEHAAAPAPAPAPAPRPVRSLRTAHDVSGPRTRTGDVLLSEPADFESLLLSRPVLEGLRAAGFERPSPVQLKAIPLGRCGLDLIVQAKSGTGKTCVFSTIALDSLVLENLSTQAELNN
;
A
#
# COMPACT_ATOMS: atom_id res chain seq x y z
N MET A 1 -45.27 57.89 -52.11
CA MET A 1 -45.87 59.14 -51.59
C MET A 1 -45.88 59.03 -50.07
N ALA A 2 -45.47 60.10 -49.39
CA ALA A 2 -44.98 60.16 -48.01
C ALA A 2 -45.98 59.83 -46.90
N ALA A 3 -45.46 59.35 -45.77
CA ALA A 3 -45.84 59.65 -44.36
C ALA A 3 -44.83 58.89 -43.45
N ALA A 4 -43.94 59.48 -42.65
CA ALA A 4 -44.05 60.45 -41.54
C ALA A 4 -44.60 59.86 -40.21
N PHE A 5 -43.69 59.81 -39.20
CA PHE A 5 -43.91 59.89 -37.73
C PHE A 5 -44.66 58.72 -37.05
N GLU A 6 -44.33 58.15 -35.88
CA GLU A 6 -43.87 58.67 -34.57
C GLU A 6 -43.35 57.49 -33.68
N ALA A 7 -42.53 57.78 -32.66
CA ALA A 7 -41.89 56.86 -31.69
C ALA A 7 -42.84 56.45 -30.50
N PRO A 8 -42.45 55.87 -29.33
CA PRO A 8 -41.11 55.49 -28.79
C PRO A 8 -41.06 54.20 -27.90
N ALA A 9 -39.92 54.05 -27.20
CA ALA A 9 -39.60 53.23 -26.01
C ALA A 9 -39.23 51.75 -26.24
N ASP A 10 -37.98 51.36 -25.98
CA ASP A 10 -37.51 51.01 -24.63
C ASP A 10 -36.04 50.50 -24.65
N LEU A 11 -35.39 50.62 -23.49
CA LEU A 11 -34.18 49.94 -23.00
C LEU A 11 -32.76 50.29 -23.52
N ALA A 12 -32.07 51.11 -22.72
CA ALA A 12 -30.64 50.99 -22.39
C ALA A 12 -30.42 49.76 -21.45
N PRO A 13 -29.20 49.36 -20.98
CA PRO A 13 -27.91 50.06 -20.89
C PRO A 13 -26.72 49.21 -21.44
N GLY A 14 -25.53 49.75 -21.70
CA GLY A 14 -24.60 50.34 -20.74
C GLY A 14 -23.24 49.66 -20.92
N GLU A 15 -22.36 50.30 -21.69
CA GLU A 15 -20.94 49.94 -21.74
C GLU A 15 -20.30 50.20 -20.38
N THR A 16 -19.62 49.20 -19.83
CA THR A 16 -18.56 49.40 -18.84
C THR A 16 -17.36 48.54 -19.21
N ALA A 17 -16.28 49.24 -19.55
CA ALA A 17 -14.95 48.68 -19.67
C ALA A 17 -14.50 48.10 -18.32
N VAL A 18 -14.00 46.85 -18.35
CA VAL A 18 -13.24 46.28 -17.23
C VAL A 18 -11.80 46.09 -17.69
N SER A 19 -10.93 46.86 -17.03
CA SER A 19 -9.49 46.80 -17.09
C SER A 19 -8.97 45.41 -16.68
N ALA A 20 -7.93 44.97 -17.35
CA ALA A 20 -7.17 43.77 -17.02
C ALA A 20 -6.51 43.88 -15.64
N GLU A 21 -6.84 42.94 -14.75
CA GLU A 21 -6.00 42.61 -13.58
C GLU A 21 -5.39 41.22 -13.78
N HIS A 22 -4.06 41.21 -13.86
CA HIS A 22 -3.23 40.02 -13.97
C HIS A 22 -3.07 39.39 -12.59
N ALA A 23 -3.91 38.41 -12.25
CA ALA A 23 -3.78 37.63 -11.02
C ALA A 23 -2.64 36.61 -11.17
N ALA A 24 -1.52 36.86 -10.47
CA ALA A 24 -0.43 35.92 -10.35
C ALA A 24 -0.89 34.64 -9.63
N ALA A 25 -0.69 33.48 -10.27
CA ALA A 25 -0.96 32.18 -9.67
C ALA A 25 -0.12 31.98 -8.38
N PRO A 26 -0.67 31.41 -7.30
CA PRO A 26 0.10 31.10 -6.11
C PRO A 26 1.15 30.02 -6.42
N ALA A 27 2.38 30.23 -5.95
CA ALA A 27 3.49 29.29 -6.10
C ALA A 27 3.14 27.89 -5.52
N PRO A 28 3.66 26.80 -6.11
CA PRO A 28 3.40 25.45 -5.61
C PRO A 28 3.99 25.29 -4.20
N ALA A 29 3.18 24.77 -3.27
CA ALA A 29 3.62 24.46 -1.92
C ALA A 29 4.83 23.50 -1.93
N PRO A 30 5.80 23.64 -1.02
CA PRO A 30 6.94 22.75 -0.95
C PRO A 30 6.49 21.31 -0.69
N ALA A 31 7.06 20.35 -1.43
CA ALA A 31 6.79 18.92 -1.25
C ALA A 31 6.98 18.51 0.22
N PRO A 32 6.09 17.69 0.79
CA PRO A 32 6.21 17.28 2.19
C PRO A 32 7.52 16.52 2.40
N ALA A 33 8.31 16.95 3.38
CA ALA A 33 9.55 16.28 3.75
C ALA A 33 9.28 14.79 4.03
N PRO A 34 10.20 13.87 3.67
CA PRO A 34 10.06 12.46 3.98
C PRO A 34 9.90 12.31 5.49
N ARG A 35 8.76 11.78 5.92
CA ARG A 35 8.50 11.52 7.34
C ARG A 35 9.58 10.55 7.85
N PRO A 36 10.10 10.74 9.07
CA PRO A 36 11.05 9.79 9.64
C PRO A 36 10.40 8.41 9.62
N VAL A 37 11.01 7.48 8.88
CA VAL A 37 10.62 6.08 8.87
C VAL A 37 10.77 5.63 10.33
N ARG A 38 9.65 5.32 11.00
CA ARG A 38 9.69 4.80 12.37
C ARG A 38 10.66 3.63 12.36
N SER A 39 11.69 3.67 13.21
CA SER A 39 12.60 2.55 13.40
C SER A 39 11.77 1.35 13.87
N LEU A 40 11.37 0.51 12.92
CA LEU A 40 10.52 -0.64 13.20
C LEU A 40 11.37 -1.62 14.00
N ARG A 41 10.91 -1.96 15.22
CA ARG A 41 11.46 -3.09 15.96
C ARG A 41 11.33 -4.32 15.08
N THR A 42 12.34 -5.18 15.06
CA THR A 42 12.33 -6.47 14.34
C THR A 42 10.98 -7.17 14.59
N ALA A 43 10.19 -7.36 13.53
CA ALA A 43 8.83 -7.86 13.63
C ALA A 43 8.79 -9.31 14.10
N HIS A 44 9.85 -10.07 13.82
CA HIS A 44 9.98 -11.44 14.25
C HIS A 44 11.43 -11.76 14.64
N ASP A 45 11.74 -11.56 15.92
CA ASP A 45 13.00 -12.01 16.50
C ASP A 45 12.87 -13.46 17.03
N VAL A 46 13.42 -14.41 16.27
CA VAL A 46 13.50 -15.83 16.67
C VAL A 46 14.59 -16.04 17.73
N SER A 47 15.57 -15.13 17.81
CA SER A 47 16.75 -15.22 18.71
C SER A 47 16.56 -14.43 20.01
N GLY A 48 15.39 -13.82 20.21
CA GLY A 48 15.09 -13.00 21.36
C GLY A 48 15.06 -13.78 22.69
N PRO A 49 14.97 -13.09 23.83
CA PRO A 49 15.14 -13.67 25.17
C PRO A 49 14.01 -14.62 25.62
N ARG A 50 12.99 -14.83 24.77
CA ARG A 50 11.85 -15.71 25.08
C ARG A 50 12.21 -17.15 24.75
N THR A 51 12.17 -18.03 25.74
CA THR A 51 12.34 -19.48 25.56
C THR A 51 11.32 -20.00 24.55
N ARG A 52 11.80 -20.45 23.39
CA ARG A 52 10.99 -21.08 22.34
C ARG A 52 11.07 -22.60 22.49
N THR A 53 9.96 -23.28 22.27
CA THR A 53 9.96 -24.75 22.16
C THR A 53 10.63 -25.17 20.85
N GLY A 54 11.21 -26.37 20.80
CA GLY A 54 12.01 -26.86 19.67
C GLY A 54 11.30 -26.84 18.30
N ASP A 55 9.97 -26.93 18.25
CA ASP A 55 9.17 -26.80 17.02
C ASP A 55 9.21 -25.41 16.36
N VAL A 56 9.71 -24.41 17.09
CA VAL A 56 9.84 -23.01 16.62
C VAL A 56 11.29 -22.65 16.29
N LEU A 57 12.25 -23.52 16.60
CA LEU A 57 13.66 -23.33 16.26
C LEU A 57 13.95 -23.92 14.88
N LEU A 58 14.76 -23.21 14.10
CA LEU A 58 15.29 -23.72 12.84
C LEU A 58 16.56 -24.52 13.10
N SER A 59 16.65 -25.70 12.50
CA SER A 59 17.88 -26.51 12.54
C SER A 59 18.98 -25.93 11.65
N GLU A 60 18.59 -25.24 10.57
CA GLU A 60 19.49 -24.63 9.58
C GLU A 60 19.07 -23.17 9.33
N PRO A 61 20.03 -22.25 9.08
CA PRO A 61 19.71 -20.89 8.69
C PRO A 61 18.94 -20.89 7.36
N ALA A 62 17.88 -20.09 7.28
CA ALA A 62 17.08 -19.94 6.07
C ALA A 62 16.63 -18.49 5.93
N ASP A 63 16.49 -18.04 4.69
CA ASP A 63 16.22 -16.65 4.33
C ASP A 63 14.92 -16.54 3.51
N PHE A 64 14.28 -15.37 3.52
CA PHE A 64 13.11 -15.14 2.68
C PHE A 64 13.43 -15.18 1.18
N GLU A 65 14.67 -14.89 0.80
CA GLU A 65 15.11 -14.91 -0.62
C GLU A 65 15.04 -16.32 -1.23
N SER A 66 15.18 -17.38 -0.42
CA SER A 66 15.03 -18.75 -0.91
C SER A 66 13.58 -19.19 -1.13
N LEU A 67 12.59 -18.36 -0.78
CA LEU A 67 11.17 -18.68 -0.92
C LEU A 67 10.57 -18.27 -2.28
N LEU A 68 11.42 -17.79 -3.20
CA LEU A 68 11.08 -17.40 -4.57
C LEU A 68 9.99 -16.31 -4.67
N LEU A 69 9.81 -15.50 -3.62
CA LEU A 69 8.86 -14.41 -3.55
C LEU A 69 9.18 -13.28 -4.55
N SER A 70 8.16 -12.54 -4.96
CA SER A 70 8.34 -11.34 -5.77
C SER A 70 9.17 -10.28 -5.03
N ARG A 71 9.92 -9.49 -5.80
CA ARG A 71 10.79 -8.44 -5.25
C ARG A 71 10.05 -7.42 -4.37
N PRO A 72 8.86 -6.91 -4.72
CA PRO A 72 8.13 -5.98 -3.86
C PRO A 72 7.77 -6.58 -2.49
N VAL A 73 7.44 -7.88 -2.46
CA VAL A 73 7.11 -8.58 -1.20
C VAL A 73 8.36 -8.76 -0.33
N LEU A 74 9.51 -9.13 -0.93
CA LEU A 74 10.78 -9.23 -0.21
C LEU A 74 11.21 -7.89 0.39
N GLU A 75 11.09 -6.81 -0.37
CA GLU A 75 11.38 -5.45 0.09
C GLU A 75 10.43 -5.02 1.22
N GLY A 76 9.13 -5.33 1.10
CA GLY A 76 8.14 -5.09 2.14
C GLY A 76 8.42 -5.86 3.43
N LEU A 77 8.80 -7.13 3.34
CA LEU A 77 9.21 -7.95 4.49
C LEU A 77 10.42 -7.34 5.21
N ARG A 78 11.46 -6.98 4.45
CA ARG A 78 12.66 -6.34 5.01
C ARG A 78 12.33 -5.00 5.67
N ALA A 79 11.54 -4.16 5.01
CA ALA A 79 11.10 -2.87 5.54
C ALA A 79 10.24 -3.02 6.81
N ALA A 80 9.44 -4.08 6.91
CA ALA A 80 8.66 -4.41 8.09
C ALA A 80 9.49 -5.05 9.22
N GLY A 81 10.80 -5.30 9.01
CA GLY A 81 11.69 -5.88 10.02
C GLY A 81 11.60 -7.40 10.13
N PHE A 82 11.21 -8.10 9.05
CA PHE A 82 11.33 -9.55 8.94
C PHE A 82 12.71 -9.92 8.38
N GLU A 83 13.61 -10.30 9.28
CA GLU A 83 14.98 -10.71 8.89
C GLU A 83 15.05 -12.18 8.50
N ARG A 84 14.44 -13.07 9.30
CA ARG A 84 14.42 -14.51 9.05
C ARG A 84 13.02 -15.10 9.20
N PRO A 85 12.63 -16.03 8.30
CA PRO A 85 11.36 -16.72 8.39
C PRO A 85 11.32 -17.67 9.58
N SER A 86 10.12 -17.89 10.14
CA SER A 86 9.88 -18.93 11.14
C SER A 86 9.72 -20.32 10.48
N PRO A 87 9.84 -21.43 11.23
CA PRO A 87 9.65 -22.77 10.66
C PRO A 87 8.28 -22.97 9.99
N VAL A 88 7.22 -22.36 10.54
CA VAL A 88 5.88 -22.41 9.93
C VAL A 88 5.83 -21.59 8.63
N GLN A 89 6.52 -20.46 8.57
CA GLN A 89 6.60 -19.63 7.36
C GLN A 89 7.35 -20.33 6.24
N LEU A 90 8.52 -20.92 6.53
CA LEU A 90 9.31 -21.67 5.56
C LEU A 90 8.54 -22.80 4.90
N LYS A 91 7.72 -23.51 5.68
CA LYS A 91 6.92 -24.64 5.17
C LYS A 91 5.69 -24.17 4.40
N ALA A 92 4.99 -23.17 4.91
CA ALA A 92 3.68 -22.79 4.38
C ALA A 92 3.75 -21.85 3.19
N ILE A 93 4.69 -20.88 3.17
CA ILE A 93 4.75 -19.86 2.11
C ILE A 93 4.93 -20.50 0.72
N PRO A 94 5.90 -21.41 0.48
CA PRO A 94 6.08 -22.00 -0.85
C PRO A 94 4.84 -22.75 -1.33
N LEU A 95 4.17 -23.50 -0.43
CA LEU A 95 2.97 -24.26 -0.77
C LEU A 95 1.80 -23.34 -1.14
N GLY A 96 1.61 -22.26 -0.39
CA GLY A 96 0.52 -21.32 -0.64
C GLY A 96 0.71 -20.53 -1.93
N ARG A 97 1.96 -20.20 -2.28
CA ARG A 97 2.31 -19.59 -3.57
C ARG A 97 2.03 -20.50 -4.76
N CYS A 98 2.06 -21.83 -4.56
CA CYS A 98 1.63 -22.77 -5.59
C CYS A 98 0.10 -22.84 -5.76
N GLY A 99 -0.68 -22.02 -5.02
CA GLY A 99 -2.14 -22.02 -5.08
C GLY A 99 -2.78 -23.21 -4.37
N LEU A 100 -2.06 -23.88 -3.45
CA LEU A 100 -2.60 -25.00 -2.67
C LEU A 100 -3.40 -24.47 -1.48
N ASP A 101 -4.51 -25.16 -1.17
CA ASP A 101 -5.25 -24.93 0.07
C ASP A 101 -4.46 -25.46 1.27
N LEU A 102 -4.31 -24.63 2.31
CA LEU A 102 -3.47 -24.95 3.46
C LEU A 102 -4.23 -24.88 4.78
N ILE A 103 -4.07 -25.92 5.60
CA ILE A 103 -4.36 -25.88 7.03
C ILE A 103 -3.04 -25.71 7.78
N VAL A 104 -2.82 -24.52 8.34
CA VAL A 104 -1.57 -24.18 9.05
C VAL A 104 -1.78 -24.20 10.55
N GLN A 105 -1.25 -25.23 11.22
CA GLN A 105 -1.23 -25.31 12.68
C GLN A 105 0.11 -24.84 13.24
N ALA A 106 0.08 -23.81 14.08
CA ALA A 106 1.24 -23.36 14.86
C ALA A 106 0.81 -22.59 16.10
N LYS A 107 1.72 -22.45 17.08
CA LYS A 107 1.50 -21.69 18.31
C LYS A 107 1.17 -20.21 18.04
N SER A 108 0.60 -19.52 19.02
CA SER A 108 0.42 -18.07 18.91
C SER A 108 1.79 -17.37 18.83
N GLY A 109 1.88 -16.28 18.06
CA GLY A 109 3.13 -15.51 17.90
C GLY A 109 4.25 -16.21 17.10
N THR A 110 3.92 -17.23 16.30
CA THR A 110 4.86 -17.86 15.33
C THR A 110 4.77 -17.26 13.91
N GLY A 111 3.90 -16.25 13.74
CA GLY A 111 3.79 -15.50 12.48
C GLY A 111 2.89 -16.13 11.41
N LYS A 112 1.82 -16.85 11.80
CA LYS A 112 0.79 -17.35 10.85
C LYS A 112 0.13 -16.23 10.04
N THR A 113 -0.11 -15.07 10.65
CA THR A 113 -0.62 -13.89 9.94
C THR A 113 0.34 -13.44 8.84
N CYS A 114 1.65 -13.45 9.10
CA CYS A 114 2.66 -13.14 8.10
C CYS A 114 2.62 -14.14 6.93
N VAL A 115 2.44 -15.44 7.19
CA VAL A 115 2.25 -16.45 6.13
C VAL A 115 1.11 -16.06 5.19
N PHE A 116 -0.07 -15.81 5.74
CA PHE A 116 -1.24 -15.45 4.95
C PHE A 116 -1.00 -14.15 4.17
N SER A 117 -0.55 -13.09 4.85
CA SER A 117 -0.32 -11.78 4.21
C SER A 117 0.72 -11.86 3.10
N THR A 118 1.81 -12.60 3.30
CA THR A 118 2.84 -12.80 2.27
C THR A 118 2.28 -13.52 1.05
N ILE A 119 1.53 -14.61 1.22
CA ILE A 119 0.92 -15.34 0.09
C ILE A 119 -0.08 -14.45 -0.65
N ALA A 120 -0.94 -13.74 0.08
CA ALA A 120 -1.94 -12.86 -0.52
C ALA A 120 -1.29 -11.73 -1.34
N LEU A 121 -0.29 -11.06 -0.77
CA LEU A 121 0.44 -9.98 -1.44
C LEU A 121 1.22 -10.48 -2.67
N ASP A 122 1.84 -11.66 -2.58
CA ASP A 122 2.61 -12.23 -3.71
C ASP A 122 1.71 -12.67 -4.87
N SER A 123 0.43 -12.93 -4.59
CA SER A 123 -0.56 -13.34 -5.59
C SER A 123 -1.27 -12.16 -6.28
N LEU A 124 -1.00 -10.91 -5.86
CA LEU A 124 -1.69 -9.74 -6.40
C LEU A 124 -1.28 -9.43 -7.84
N VAL A 125 -2.28 -9.11 -8.67
CA VAL A 125 -2.10 -8.56 -10.00
C VAL A 125 -2.16 -7.04 -9.90
N LEU A 126 -1.00 -6.36 -10.00
CA LEU A 126 -0.89 -4.92 -9.76
C LEU A 126 -1.66 -4.05 -10.75
N GLU A 127 -1.92 -4.56 -11.95
CA GLU A 127 -2.70 -3.87 -13.00
C GLU A 127 -4.21 -3.90 -12.72
N ASN A 128 -4.67 -4.78 -11.83
CA ASN A 128 -6.07 -4.91 -11.47
C ASN A 128 -6.38 -4.15 -10.17
N LEU A 129 -7.18 -3.09 -10.29
CA LEU A 129 -7.58 -2.23 -9.17
C LEU A 129 -8.80 -2.73 -8.39
N SER A 130 -9.40 -3.86 -8.77
CA SER A 130 -10.46 -4.48 -7.96
C SER A 130 -9.89 -5.07 -6.66
N THR A 131 -10.74 -5.25 -5.65
CA THR A 131 -10.35 -6.02 -4.46
C THR A 131 -9.98 -7.44 -4.86
N GLN A 132 -8.78 -7.88 -4.49
CA GLN A 132 -8.24 -9.22 -4.82
C GLN A 132 -8.03 -10.10 -3.58
N ALA A 133 -7.89 -9.49 -2.41
CA ALA A 133 -7.73 -10.19 -1.15
C ALA A 133 -8.45 -9.43 -0.03
N GLU A 134 -9.13 -10.17 0.84
CA GLU A 134 -9.79 -9.66 2.03
C GLU A 134 -9.22 -10.39 3.25
N LEU A 135 -8.80 -9.62 4.26
CA LEU A 135 -8.26 -10.10 5.51
C LEU A 135 -9.30 -9.94 6.59
N ASN A 136 -10.04 -10.99 6.89
CA ASN A 136 -11.01 -11.00 7.99
C ASN A 136 -10.27 -11.30 9.30
N ASN A 137 -10.41 -10.41 10.29
CA ASN A 137 -9.84 -10.53 11.62
C ASN A 137 -10.95 -10.85 12.64
#